data_AF-A0A959U6H4-F1
#
_entry.id   AF-A0A959U6H4-F1
#
_cell.length_a   1.000
_cell.length_b   1.000
_cell.length_c   1.000
_cell.angle_alpha   90.00
_cell.angle_beta   90.00
_cell.angle_gamma   90.00
#
_symmetry.space_group_name_H-M   'P 1'
#
loop_
_entity.id
_entity.type
_entity.pdbx_description
1 polymer ?
#
loop_
_entity_poly.entity_id
_entity_poly.type
_entity_poly.pdbx_seq_one_letter_code
_entity_poly.pdbx_strand_id
1 'polypeptide(L)'
;MKYFSILFIALLFSSCHRKGDQATVPGSWDEVVAAGTGSTVRMMMWQGDPFINTYMQQYVKPKLKELYGIELEISSGQGNMIVSLLLSELEAGKKQSSIDMMWINGETFYQ
;
A
#
# COMPACT_ATOMS: atom_id res chain seq x y z
N MET A 1 -48.41 27.74 5.98
CA MET A 1 -47.01 28.08 5.56
C MET A 1 -46.03 28.25 6.74
N LYS A 2 -46.24 27.59 7.91
CA LYS A 2 -45.27 27.59 9.02
C LYS A 2 -44.69 26.19 9.35
N TYR A 3 -45.32 25.13 8.85
CA TYR A 3 -44.84 23.75 9.02
C TYR A 3 -43.92 23.28 7.89
N PHE A 4 -43.88 23.99 6.76
CA PHE A 4 -43.00 23.65 5.62
C PHE A 4 -41.52 23.95 5.92
N SER A 5 -41.24 24.87 6.86
CA SER A 5 -39.87 25.18 7.32
C SER A 5 -39.31 24.18 8.33
N ILE A 6 -40.12 23.31 8.93
CA ILE A 6 -39.66 22.32 9.92
C ILE A 6 -39.12 21.05 9.23
N LEU A 7 -39.51 20.79 7.98
CA LEU A 7 -39.07 19.61 7.23
C LEU A 7 -37.64 19.73 6.67
N PHE A 8 -37.05 20.93 6.63
CA PHE A 8 -35.73 21.17 6.03
C PHE A 8 -34.56 20.97 7.01
N ILE A 9 -34.83 20.89 8.31
CA ILE A 9 -33.79 20.78 9.36
C ILE A 9 -33.45 19.31 9.68
N ALA A 10 -34.30 18.36 9.29
CA ALA A 10 -34.10 16.93 9.55
C ALA A 10 -33.12 16.23 8.59
N LEU A 11 -32.72 16.87 7.47
CA LEU A 11 -31.83 16.26 6.48
C LEU A 11 -30.32 16.45 6.75
N LEU A 12 -29.92 17.18 7.79
CA LEU A 12 -28.52 17.55 8.02
C LEU A 12 -27.71 16.59 8.90
N PHE A 13 -28.28 15.49 9.40
CA PHE A 13 -27.58 14.60 10.33
C PHE A 13 -27.10 13.26 9.75
N SER A 14 -27.18 13.04 8.44
CA SER A 14 -26.61 11.83 7.80
C SER A 14 -25.22 12.04 7.21
N SER A 15 -24.39 12.90 7.83
CA SER A 15 -22.95 12.88 7.55
C SER A 15 -22.34 11.71 8.34
N CYS A 16 -22.51 10.50 7.79
CA CYS A 16 -21.81 9.33 8.27
C CYS A 16 -20.33 9.57 7.96
N HIS A 17 -19.61 10.08 8.96
CA HIS A 17 -18.18 10.26 8.91
C HIS A 17 -17.58 8.86 8.76
N ARG A 18 -17.27 8.44 7.53
CA ARG A 18 -16.40 7.29 7.30
C ARG A 18 -15.08 7.66 7.93
N LYS A 19 -14.86 7.24 9.18
CA LYS A 19 -13.51 7.08 9.71
C LYS A 19 -12.79 6.28 8.64
N GLY A 20 -11.85 6.90 7.94
CA GLY A 20 -10.91 6.13 7.16
C GLY A 20 -10.35 5.10 8.12
N ASP A 21 -10.40 3.83 7.74
CA ASP A 21 -9.69 2.78 8.46
C ASP A 21 -8.22 3.20 8.43
N GLN A 22 -7.79 3.92 9.46
CA GLN A 22 -6.38 4.02 9.77
C GLN A 22 -5.99 2.58 10.01
N ALA A 23 -5.11 2.06 9.16
CA ALA A 23 -4.41 0.82 9.44
C ALA A 23 -3.67 1.04 10.76
N THR A 24 -4.31 0.68 11.87
CA THR A 24 -3.63 0.57 13.15
C THR A 24 -2.63 -0.53 12.97
N VAL A 25 -1.34 -0.18 13.06
CA VAL A 25 -0.30 -1.19 13.17
C VAL A 25 -0.71 -2.11 14.32
N PRO A 26 -0.81 -3.43 14.09
CA PRO A 26 -1.14 -4.38 15.15
C PRO A 26 -0.18 -4.18 16.33
N GLY A 27 -0.63 -4.47 17.55
CA GLY A 27 0.00 -4.07 18.81
C GLY A 27 1.48 -4.45 18.94
N SER A 28 1.78 -5.53 19.66
CA SER A 28 3.17 -5.96 19.86
C SER A 28 3.83 -6.43 18.54
N TRP A 29 5.16 -6.51 18.48
CA TRP A 29 5.85 -7.04 17.29
C TRP A 29 5.40 -8.46 16.92
N ASP A 30 5.11 -9.29 17.93
CA ASP A 30 4.62 -10.65 17.71
C ASP A 30 3.24 -10.67 17.04
N GLU A 31 2.37 -9.69 17.34
CA GLU A 31 1.08 -9.53 16.65
C GLU A 31 1.26 -9.12 15.18
N VAL A 32 2.24 -8.25 14.89
CA VAL A 32 2.57 -7.87 13.50
C VAL A 32 3.08 -9.09 12.73
N VAL A 33 3.97 -9.88 13.33
CA VAL A 33 4.51 -11.11 12.71
C VAL A 33 3.39 -12.13 12.48
N ALA A 34 2.52 -12.35 13.46
CA ALA A 34 1.38 -13.24 13.33
C ALA A 34 0.43 -12.80 12.21
N ALA A 35 0.15 -11.49 12.11
CA ALA A 35 -0.71 -10.93 11.07
C ALA A 35 -0.12 -11.06 9.66
N GLY A 36 1.21 -10.98 9.53
CA GLY A 36 1.91 -11.10 8.24
C GLY A 36 2.11 -12.55 7.78
N THR A 37 1.97 -13.54 8.66
CA THR A 37 2.34 -14.92 8.35
C THR A 37 1.50 -15.50 7.21
N GLY A 38 2.17 -16.07 6.19
CA GLY A 38 1.51 -16.68 5.04
C GLY A 38 1.00 -15.70 3.97
N SER A 39 1.25 -14.39 4.14
CA SER A 39 0.90 -13.37 3.15
C SER A 39 1.85 -13.36 1.95
N THR A 40 1.41 -12.72 0.87
CA THR A 40 2.26 -12.34 -0.26
C THR A 40 2.47 -10.83 -0.23
N VAL A 41 3.72 -10.40 -0.35
CA VAL A 41 4.10 -8.99 -0.50
C VAL A 41 4.59 -8.76 -1.92
N ARG A 42 3.93 -7.86 -2.66
CA ARG A 42 4.32 -7.42 -4.00
C ARG A 42 5.18 -6.17 -3.88
N MET A 43 6.50 -6.36 -3.97
CA MET A 43 7.48 -5.30 -3.90
C MET A 43 7.88 -4.84 -5.29
N MET A 44 7.83 -3.54 -5.54
CA MET A 44 8.44 -2.90 -6.69
C MET A 44 9.76 -2.23 -6.27
N MET A 45 10.85 -2.53 -6.97
CA MET A 45 12.16 -1.96 -6.65
C MET A 45 13.00 -1.67 -7.90
N TRP A 46 13.97 -0.79 -7.75
CA TRP A 46 14.99 -0.57 -8.76
C TRP A 46 15.89 -1.82 -8.88
N GLN A 47 16.11 -2.31 -10.12
CA GLN A 47 16.88 -3.52 -10.40
C GLN A 47 18.18 -3.25 -11.20
N GLY A 48 18.70 -2.04 -11.20
CA GLY A 48 19.89 -1.70 -12.01
C GLY A 48 21.23 -2.18 -11.43
N ASP A 49 21.25 -2.76 -10.23
CA ASP A 49 22.45 -3.35 -9.62
C ASP A 49 22.30 -4.87 -9.45
N PRO A 50 23.13 -5.69 -10.13
CA PRO A 50 23.04 -7.15 -10.06
C PRO A 50 23.36 -7.73 -8.68
N PHE A 51 24.18 -7.07 -7.86
CA PHE A 51 24.48 -7.53 -6.50
C PHE A 51 23.28 -7.33 -5.58
N ILE A 52 22.60 -6.18 -5.67
CA ILE A 52 21.37 -5.93 -4.93
C ILE A 52 20.28 -6.93 -5.36
N ASN A 53 20.12 -7.14 -6.67
CA ASN A 53 19.15 -8.11 -7.20
C ASN A 53 19.41 -9.52 -6.67
N THR A 54 20.68 -9.94 -6.69
CA THR A 54 21.09 -11.26 -6.19
C THR A 54 20.80 -11.39 -4.70
N TYR A 55 21.13 -10.38 -3.90
CA TYR A 55 20.84 -10.37 -2.47
C TYR A 55 19.33 -10.47 -2.19
N MET A 56 18.50 -9.70 -2.90
CA MET A 56 17.05 -9.74 -2.71
C MET A 56 16.46 -11.10 -3.10
N GLN A 57 16.92 -11.69 -4.21
CA GLN A 57 16.38 -12.95 -4.71
C GLN A 57 16.88 -14.18 -3.95
N GLN A 58 18.17 -14.20 -3.59
CA GLN A 58 18.82 -15.40 -3.04
C GLN A 58 18.91 -15.39 -1.51
N TYR A 59 18.82 -14.22 -0.87
CA TYR A 59 18.86 -14.12 0.59
C TYR A 59 17.53 -13.64 1.17
N VAL A 60 17.06 -12.44 0.80
CA VAL A 60 15.89 -11.83 1.44
C VAL A 60 14.63 -12.64 1.20
N LYS A 61 14.31 -12.95 -0.07
CA LYS A 61 13.10 -13.69 -0.42
C LYS A 61 13.03 -15.07 0.25
N PRO A 62 14.07 -15.93 0.21
CA PRO A 62 14.07 -17.19 0.93
C PRO A 62 13.94 -17.02 2.45
N LYS A 63 14.62 -16.03 3.04
CA LYS A 63 14.61 -15.82 4.49
C LYS A 63 13.25 -15.35 5.00
N LEU A 64 12.55 -14.49 4.25
CA LEU A 64 11.18 -14.09 4.57
C LEU A 64 10.23 -15.28 4.55
N LYS A 65 10.38 -16.17 3.56
CA LYS A 65 9.57 -17.38 3.49
C LYS A 65 9.85 -18.34 4.65
N GLU A 66 11.12 -18.56 4.95
CA GLU A 66 11.57 -19.46 6.03
C GLU A 66 11.13 -18.98 7.41
N LEU A 67 11.35 -17.70 7.72
CA LEU A 67 11.12 -17.17 9.07
C LEU A 67 9.65 -16.80 9.33
N TYR A 68 8.95 -16.33 8.30
CA TYR A 68 7.64 -15.70 8.46
C TYR A 68 6.56 -16.27 7.53
N GLY A 69 6.89 -17.25 6.68
CA GLY A 69 5.93 -17.80 5.71
C GLY A 69 5.53 -16.82 4.60
N ILE A 70 6.13 -15.63 4.54
CA ILE A 70 5.81 -14.56 3.59
C ILE A 70 6.39 -14.88 2.22
N GLU A 71 5.55 -14.82 1.19
CA GLU A 71 5.99 -14.85 -0.21
C GLU A 71 6.35 -13.43 -0.67
N LEU A 72 7.57 -13.25 -1.19
CA LEU A 72 7.99 -11.98 -1.77
C LEU A 72 7.96 -12.05 -3.31
N GLU A 73 7.08 -11.26 -3.92
CA GLU A 73 7.05 -11.04 -5.37
C GLU A 73 7.78 -9.73 -5.69
N ILE A 74 8.80 -9.79 -6.54
CA ILE A 74 9.62 -8.61 -6.86
C ILE A 74 9.39 -8.23 -8.33
N SER A 75 9.00 -6.97 -8.54
CA SER A 75 8.86 -6.34 -9.85
C SER A 75 9.84 -5.18 -10.00
N SER A 76 10.25 -4.88 -11.22
CA SER A 76 11.15 -3.75 -11.50
C SER A 76 10.35 -2.44 -11.56
N GLY A 77 10.83 -1.40 -10.88
CA GLY A 77 10.32 -0.05 -11.06
C GLY A 77 11.17 1.06 -10.47
N GLN A 78 11.06 2.26 -11.05
CA GLN A 78 11.85 3.44 -10.66
C GLN A 78 11.19 4.75 -11.09
N GLY A 79 11.43 5.82 -10.31
CA GLY A 79 11.11 7.21 -10.65
C GLY A 79 9.71 7.41 -11.22
N ASN A 80 9.63 8.07 -12.38
CA ASN A 80 8.37 8.44 -13.03
C ASN A 80 7.49 7.23 -13.39
N MET A 81 8.03 6.03 -13.59
CA MET A 81 7.20 4.85 -13.87
C MET A 81 6.29 4.50 -12.69
N ILE A 82 6.80 4.64 -11.46
CA ILE A 82 6.02 4.39 -10.25
C ILE A 82 4.93 5.45 -10.11
N VAL A 83 5.28 6.73 -10.36
CA VAL A 83 4.32 7.83 -10.33
C VAL A 83 3.21 7.65 -11.35
N SER A 84 3.55 7.37 -12.61
CA SER A 84 2.57 7.15 -13.68
C SER A 84 1.65 5.97 -13.40
N LEU A 85 2.18 4.87 -12.85
CA LEU A 85 1.37 3.73 -12.44
C LEU A 85 0.35 4.13 -11.37
N LEU A 86 0.81 4.76 -10.28
CA LEU A 86 -0.07 5.15 -9.17
C LEU A 86 -1.10 6.20 -9.57
N LEU A 87 -0.72 7.18 -10.41
CA LEU A 87 -1.65 8.16 -10.96
C LEU A 87 -2.72 7.49 -11.82
N SER A 88 -2.32 6.56 -12.69
CA SER A 88 -3.27 5.81 -13.53
C SER A 88 -4.24 4.98 -12.67
N GLU A 89 -3.76 4.35 -11.60
CA GLU A 89 -4.61 3.60 -10.67
C GLU A 89 -5.57 4.52 -9.91
N LEU A 90 -5.11 5.71 -9.49
CA LEU A 90 -5.91 6.71 -8.82
C LEU A 90 -7.01 7.27 -9.74
N GLU A 91 -6.67 7.64 -10.97
CA GLU A 91 -7.60 8.12 -11.99
C GLU A 91 -8.64 7.05 -12.37
N ALA A 92 -8.22 5.79 -12.40
CA ALA A 92 -9.12 4.65 -12.58
C ALA A 92 -9.99 4.34 -11.34
N GLY A 93 -9.83 5.09 -10.24
CA GLY A 93 -10.60 4.91 -9.01
C GLY A 93 -10.26 3.62 -8.24
N LYS A 94 -9.11 2.98 -8.52
CA LYS A 94 -8.70 1.77 -7.80
C LYS A 94 -8.47 2.08 -6.32
N LYS A 95 -8.91 1.17 -5.46
CA LYS A 95 -8.73 1.25 -4.00
C LYS A 95 -7.55 0.41 -3.50
N GLN A 96 -7.10 -0.53 -4.31
CA GLN A 96 -5.96 -1.39 -4.02
C GLN A 96 -5.05 -1.38 -5.24
N SER A 97 -3.76 -1.15 -4.99
CA SER A 97 -2.74 -1.22 -6.02
C SER A 97 -2.37 -2.69 -6.29
N SER A 98 -1.78 -2.93 -7.45
CA SER A 98 -1.07 -4.19 -7.73
C SER A 98 0.27 -4.30 -6.98
N ILE A 99 0.70 -3.25 -6.29
CA ILE A 99 1.95 -3.18 -5.52
C ILE A 99 1.62 -2.93 -4.04
N ASP A 100 2.27 -3.68 -3.16
CA ASP A 100 2.12 -3.54 -1.70
C ASP A 100 3.25 -2.69 -1.10
N MET A 101 4.45 -2.73 -1.68
CA MET A 101 5.63 -1.99 -1.22
C MET A 101 6.44 -1.47 -2.40
N MET A 102 6.96 -0.24 -2.30
CA MET A 102 7.81 0.34 -3.32
C MET A 102 9.11 0.89 -2.73
N TRP A 103 10.24 0.59 -3.37
CA TRP A 103 11.50 1.28 -3.13
C TRP A 103 11.67 2.39 -4.17
N ILE A 104 11.67 3.64 -3.70
CA ILE A 104 11.88 4.84 -4.51
C ILE A 104 13.13 5.59 -4.06
N ASN A 105 13.86 6.19 -5.01
CA ASN A 105 14.97 7.10 -4.71
C ASN A 105 14.48 8.54 -4.86
N GLY A 106 14.59 9.35 -3.80
CA GLY A 106 14.05 10.73 -3.77
C GLY A 106 14.59 11.64 -4.88
N GLU A 107 15.83 11.45 -5.31
CA GLU A 107 16.46 12.24 -6.39
C GLU A 107 15.77 12.06 -7.75
N THR A 108 15.08 10.93 -7.98
CA THR A 108 14.42 10.62 -9.26
C THR A 108 13.09 11.36 -9.47
N PHE A 109 12.63 12.15 -8.50
CA PHE A 109 11.38 12.93 -8.58
C PHE A 109 11.57 14.40 -8.97
N TYR A 110 12.80 14.90 -8.99
CA TYR A 110 13.10 16.31 -9.34
C TYR A 110 13.37 16.52 -10.84
N GLN A 111 13.19 15.49 -11.66
CA GLN A 111 13.49 15.50 -13.10
C GLN A 111 12.26 15.68 -13.97
#